data_AF-A0A6A5F2G4-F1
#
_entry.id   AF-A0A6A5F2G4-F1
#
_cell.length_a   1.000
_cell.length_b   1.000
_cell.length_c   1.000
_cell.angle_alpha   90.00
_cell.angle_beta   90.00
_cell.angle_gamma   90.00
#
_symmetry.space_group_name_H-M   'P 1'
#
loop_
_entity.id
_entity.type
_entity.pdbx_description
1 polymer ?
#
loop_
_entity_poly.entity_id
_entity_poly.type
_entity_poly.pdbx_seq_one_letter_code
_entity_poly.pdbx_strand_id
1 'polypeptide(L)'
;MSSAVRMDTRLNFPVYPLMVLLCAVCALSGTRSAVASSGRSCADTRQVYAEKGYSTGTAPLTQISGEHLRLCPQDYTCCSSQMEETLALQSERDFLKAVEENSQFLLTTFTQRHRRFDEFFRELIDLSEKSMNQMFTKTYGRLFTQNAHVFQELFVELRRYYSGGSVSLSEVLSDFWSRLVERVFSLVNPQYQFSEDYLECVSKHAEQLQPFGDVPRRLRVQVSRAFIAARALSQGLATGRDIVNKATKLTADSECVRGLMRQWYCPLCRGMPSLRPCHSLCLNVMKGCLANQGDLDTEWNNFIDALYQVSEKLEGPFNMELAADSISVKVSEAIMHMQENSVSISTKASR
;
A
#
# COMPACT_ATOMS: atom_id res chain seq x y z
N MET A 1 60.59 -24.79 -13.48
CA MET A 1 61.70 -24.22 -14.28
C MET A 1 61.43 -22.74 -14.43
N SER A 2 61.93 -21.94 -13.47
CA SER A 2 63.21 -21.19 -13.56
C SER A 2 63.04 -19.90 -14.37
N SER A 3 62.89 -18.76 -13.68
CA SER A 3 63.97 -17.77 -13.42
C SER A 3 63.81 -16.61 -14.43
N ALA A 4 63.91 -15.32 -14.10
CA ALA A 4 64.88 -14.70 -13.23
C ALA A 4 64.42 -13.35 -12.64
N VAL A 5 64.99 -13.07 -11.49
CA VAL A 5 65.07 -11.82 -10.74
C VAL A 5 65.98 -10.82 -11.46
N ARG A 6 65.64 -9.52 -11.42
CA ARG A 6 66.65 -8.45 -11.49
C ARG A 6 66.41 -7.44 -10.36
N MET A 7 67.35 -7.46 -9.44
CA MET A 7 67.58 -6.54 -8.33
C MET A 7 68.26 -5.29 -8.89
N ASP A 8 67.86 -4.10 -8.46
CA ASP A 8 68.75 -2.93 -8.52
C ASP A 8 68.67 -2.18 -7.19
N THR A 9 69.72 -2.39 -6.40
CA THR A 9 70.05 -1.69 -5.16
C THR A 9 70.96 -0.52 -5.49
N ARG A 10 70.57 0.70 -5.13
CA ARG A 10 71.52 1.74 -4.73
C ARG A 10 71.00 2.51 -3.52
N LEU A 11 71.71 2.33 -2.41
CA LEU A 11 71.75 3.25 -1.27
C LEU A 11 72.48 4.55 -1.66
N ASN A 12 71.98 5.72 -1.22
CA ASN A 12 72.76 6.63 -0.35
C ASN A 12 71.93 7.86 0.12
N PHE A 13 71.73 7.89 1.45
CA PHE A 13 71.74 8.96 2.48
C PHE A 13 71.85 10.47 2.12
N PRO A 14 71.47 11.38 3.05
CA PRO A 14 70.56 12.50 2.80
C PRO A 14 71.22 13.87 2.96
N VAL A 15 70.64 14.90 2.35
CA VAL A 15 70.99 16.31 2.60
C VAL A 15 69.77 17.03 3.16
N TYR A 16 69.51 16.82 4.46
CA TYR A 16 68.94 17.83 5.36
C TYR A 16 69.94 19.02 5.44
N PRO A 17 69.66 20.28 5.86
CA PRO A 17 68.50 20.84 6.58
C PRO A 17 68.22 22.36 6.29
N LEU A 18 68.43 22.92 5.09
CA LEU A 18 68.42 24.40 4.90
C LEU A 18 67.03 25.03 4.66
N MET A 19 66.03 24.25 4.24
CA MET A 19 64.67 24.74 3.98
C MET A 19 63.83 24.94 5.26
N VAL A 20 64.17 24.26 6.36
CA VAL A 20 63.40 24.35 7.61
C VAL A 20 63.72 25.63 8.40
N LEU A 21 64.92 26.20 8.25
CA LEU A 21 65.31 27.44 8.92
C LEU A 21 64.71 28.70 8.30
N LEU A 22 64.40 28.69 7.00
CA LEU A 22 63.81 29.84 6.29
C LEU A 22 62.32 30.04 6.61
N CYS A 23 61.59 28.99 7.00
CA CYS A 23 60.20 29.11 7.46
C CYS A 23 60.07 29.65 8.89
N ALA A 24 61.11 29.54 9.73
CA ALA A 24 61.06 29.99 11.13
C ALA A 24 61.26 31.51 11.29
N VAL A 25 61.90 32.19 10.33
CA VAL A 25 62.22 33.62 10.43
C VAL A 25 61.08 34.52 9.91
N CYS A 26 60.22 34.03 9.03
CA CYS A 26 59.00 34.76 8.62
C CYS A 26 57.92 34.81 9.71
N ALA A 27 58.05 34.04 10.79
CA ALA A 27 57.09 34.03 11.89
C ALA A 27 57.29 35.13 12.94
N LEU A 28 58.36 35.95 12.85
CA LEU A 28 58.76 36.86 13.94
C LEU A 28 58.94 38.33 13.56
N SER A 29 58.56 38.76 12.36
CA SER A 29 58.51 40.18 11.98
C SER A 29 57.07 40.60 11.70
N GLY A 30 56.55 41.46 12.58
CA GLY A 30 55.15 41.92 12.62
C GLY A 30 54.69 42.63 11.35
N THR A 31 53.39 42.73 11.13
CA THR A 31 52.55 43.70 11.86
C THR A 31 51.28 43.06 12.43
N ARG A 32 51.06 43.24 13.74
CA ARG A 32 49.73 43.14 14.33
C ARG A 32 48.93 44.33 13.82
N SER A 33 48.34 44.21 12.64
CA SER A 33 47.18 45.00 12.28
C SER A 33 46.10 44.63 13.30
N ALA A 34 45.72 45.57 14.15
CA ALA A 34 44.45 45.50 14.83
C ALA A 34 43.39 45.38 13.73
N VAL A 35 42.95 44.16 13.42
CA VAL A 35 41.71 43.94 12.70
C VAL A 35 40.66 44.47 13.65
N ALA A 36 40.28 45.74 13.44
CA ALA A 36 39.02 46.25 13.91
C ALA A 36 37.99 45.17 13.61
N SER A 37 37.24 44.74 14.61
CA SER A 37 36.16 43.78 14.47
C SER A 37 35.09 44.39 13.56
N SER A 38 35.33 44.38 12.24
CA SER A 38 34.30 44.51 11.24
C SER A 38 33.45 43.25 11.42
N GLY A 39 32.40 43.36 12.24
CA GLY A 39 31.48 42.26 12.47
C GLY A 39 31.11 41.65 11.12
N ARG A 40 31.29 40.34 10.97
CA ARG A 40 31.00 39.66 9.70
C ARG A 40 29.56 40.01 9.31
N SER A 41 29.36 40.43 8.06
CA SER A 41 28.08 40.89 7.54
C SER A 41 27.04 39.76 7.58
N CYS A 42 25.81 40.09 7.91
CA CYS A 42 24.65 39.17 7.85
C CYS A 42 23.79 39.41 6.60
N ALA A 43 24.30 40.14 5.60
CA ALA A 43 23.57 40.48 4.38
C ALA A 43 22.96 39.25 3.68
N ASP A 44 23.75 38.19 3.48
CA ASP A 44 23.29 36.98 2.80
C ASP A 44 22.20 36.25 3.59
N THR A 45 22.34 36.19 4.93
CA THR A 45 21.31 35.62 5.81
C THR A 45 20.02 36.42 5.74
N ARG A 46 20.11 37.76 5.77
CA ARG A 46 18.96 38.65 5.64
C ARG A 46 18.26 38.49 4.30
N GLN A 47 19.03 38.35 3.22
CA GLN A 47 18.50 38.14 1.88
C GLN A 47 17.70 36.83 1.82
N VAL A 48 18.29 35.70 2.21
CA VAL A 48 17.61 34.39 2.19
C VAL A 48 16.39 34.37 3.12
N TYR A 49 16.46 35.04 4.27
CA TYR A 49 15.32 35.17 5.18
C TYR A 49 14.18 36.00 4.56
N ALA A 50 14.50 37.07 3.83
CA ALA A 50 13.54 37.89 3.09
C ALA A 50 12.94 37.13 1.89
N GLU A 51 13.74 36.34 1.17
CA GLU A 51 13.28 35.49 0.06
C GLU A 51 12.26 34.44 0.51
N LYS A 52 12.36 33.98 1.77
CA LYS A 52 11.35 33.14 2.42
C LYS A 52 10.08 33.89 2.85
N GLY A 53 10.01 35.20 2.61
CA GLY A 53 8.83 36.04 2.89
C GLY A 53 8.78 36.59 4.31
N TYR A 54 9.87 36.51 5.09
CA TYR A 54 9.89 37.02 6.46
C TYR A 54 10.42 38.46 6.56
N SER A 55 9.94 39.20 7.56
CA SER A 55 10.41 40.56 7.83
C SER A 55 11.85 40.56 8.35
N THR A 56 12.71 41.38 7.76
CA THR A 56 14.11 41.55 8.21
C THR A 56 14.28 42.57 9.33
N GLY A 57 13.18 43.09 9.90
CA GLY A 57 13.21 44.10 10.96
C GLY A 57 13.94 43.63 12.22
N THR A 58 13.84 42.34 12.55
CA THR A 58 14.54 41.73 13.71
C THR A 58 15.79 40.94 13.30
N ALA A 59 16.23 41.07 12.05
CA ALA A 59 17.42 40.41 11.53
C ALA A 59 18.67 41.29 11.72
N PRO A 60 19.69 40.82 12.45
CA PRO A 60 20.95 41.55 12.64
C PRO A 60 21.60 41.97 11.32
N LEU A 61 22.21 43.16 11.29
CA LEU A 61 23.02 43.62 10.15
C LEU A 61 24.42 42.97 10.12
N THR A 62 24.97 42.72 11.30
CA THR A 62 26.27 42.07 11.53
C THR A 62 26.11 40.99 12.59
N GLN A 63 27.07 40.07 12.68
CA GLN A 63 27.05 38.99 13.67
C GLN A 63 26.96 39.52 15.11
N ILE A 64 26.05 38.95 15.90
CA ILE A 64 25.84 39.22 17.32
C ILE A 64 26.19 37.99 18.16
N SER A 65 26.30 38.14 19.49
CA SER A 65 26.42 36.99 20.41
C SER A 65 25.17 36.10 20.30
N GLY A 66 25.35 34.78 20.31
CA GLY A 66 24.27 33.78 20.19
C GLY A 66 23.84 33.15 21.51
N GLU A 67 24.12 33.77 22.66
CA GLU A 67 23.72 33.26 23.99
C GLU A 67 22.19 33.07 24.12
N HIS A 68 21.39 33.81 23.35
CA HIS A 68 19.94 33.69 23.32
C HIS A 68 19.40 32.50 22.50
N LEU A 69 20.27 31.78 21.78
CA LEU A 69 19.88 30.66 20.92
C LEU A 69 19.58 29.41 21.75
N ARG A 70 18.52 28.69 21.37
CA ARG A 70 18.05 27.47 22.04
C ARG A 70 18.29 26.20 21.21
N LEU A 71 18.27 26.31 19.89
CA LEU A 71 18.35 25.16 18.97
C LEU A 71 19.70 25.12 18.26
N CYS A 72 20.15 26.28 17.78
CA CYS A 72 21.44 26.45 17.13
C CYS A 72 22.59 26.52 18.15
N PRO A 73 23.83 26.20 17.75
CA PRO A 73 25.00 26.39 18.61
C PRO A 73 25.12 27.85 19.09
N GLN A 74 25.43 28.04 20.37
CA GLN A 74 25.60 29.34 21.02
C GLN A 74 26.95 29.98 20.65
N ASP A 75 27.12 30.28 19.36
CA ASP A 75 28.26 30.97 18.76
C ASP A 75 27.82 32.35 18.22
N TYR A 76 28.72 33.10 17.56
CA TYR A 76 28.33 34.28 16.79
C TYR A 76 27.29 33.95 15.72
N THR A 77 26.22 34.75 15.66
CA THR A 77 25.01 34.44 14.88
C THR A 77 24.45 35.67 14.15
N CYS A 78 23.74 35.41 13.06
CA CYS A 78 22.93 36.33 12.27
C CYS A 78 21.43 36.14 12.52
N CYS A 79 21.04 35.41 13.57
CA CYS A 79 19.64 35.18 13.96
C CYS A 79 19.34 35.78 15.33
N SER A 80 18.21 36.49 15.43
CA SER A 80 17.56 36.80 16.72
C SER A 80 16.75 35.60 17.21
N SER A 81 16.29 35.63 18.47
CA SER A 81 15.42 34.57 19.02
C SER A 81 14.14 34.39 18.18
N GLN A 82 13.56 35.48 17.69
CA GLN A 82 12.37 35.43 16.83
C GLN A 82 12.66 34.76 15.48
N MET A 83 13.84 35.02 14.90
CA MET A 83 14.24 34.31 13.67
C MET A 83 14.44 32.82 13.92
N GLU A 84 15.06 32.45 15.04
CA GLU A 84 15.26 31.04 15.39
C GLU A 84 13.92 30.30 15.55
N GLU A 85 12.95 30.91 16.25
CA GLU A 85 11.59 30.36 16.40
C GLU A 85 10.85 30.25 15.05
N THR A 86 10.92 31.29 14.21
CA THR A 86 10.29 31.30 12.89
C THR A 86 10.87 30.21 11.99
N LEU A 87 12.20 30.06 11.98
CA LEU A 87 12.90 29.06 11.18
C LEU A 87 12.69 27.63 11.73
N ALA A 88 12.49 27.46 13.03
CA ALA A 88 12.12 26.17 13.61
C ALA A 88 10.75 25.71 13.10
N LEU A 89 9.73 26.58 13.13
CA LEU A 89 8.42 26.30 12.54
C LEU A 89 8.50 26.03 11.04
N GLN A 90 9.36 26.76 10.33
CA GLN A 90 9.59 26.52 8.90
C GLN A 90 10.21 25.13 8.66
N SER A 91 11.16 24.70 9.50
CA SER A 91 11.79 23.38 9.39
C SER A 91 10.78 22.25 9.57
N GLU A 92 9.86 22.39 10.52
CA GLU A 92 8.76 21.44 10.69
C GLU A 92 7.88 21.38 9.44
N ARG A 93 7.45 22.54 8.91
CA ARG A 93 6.60 22.60 7.71
C ARG A 93 7.26 21.98 6.49
N ASP A 94 8.54 22.28 6.26
CA ASP A 94 9.30 21.74 5.13
C ASP A 94 9.44 20.22 5.24
N PHE A 95 9.65 19.70 6.45
CA PHE A 95 9.70 18.27 6.70
C PHE A 95 8.36 17.58 6.45
N LEU A 96 7.27 18.10 7.03
CA LEU A 96 5.92 17.55 6.84
C LEU A 96 5.51 17.56 5.36
N LYS A 97 5.79 18.66 4.67
CA LYS A 97 5.55 18.78 3.22
C LYS A 97 6.36 17.77 2.43
N ALA A 98 7.65 17.59 2.75
CA ALA A 98 8.49 16.60 2.08
C ALA A 98 7.96 15.16 2.29
N VAL A 99 7.47 14.82 3.48
CA VAL A 99 6.85 13.50 3.72
C VAL A 99 5.57 13.34 2.91
N GLU A 100 4.70 14.35 2.90
CA GLU A 100 3.47 14.35 2.10
C GLU A 100 3.75 14.14 0.62
N GLU A 101 4.64 14.94 0.03
CA GLU A 101 5.00 14.85 -1.40
C GLU A 101 5.61 13.49 -1.76
N ASN A 102 6.52 12.96 -0.94
CA ASN A 102 7.14 11.66 -1.20
C ASN A 102 6.19 10.47 -1.00
N SER A 103 5.11 10.65 -0.23
CA SER A 103 4.11 9.60 0.00
C SER A 103 2.98 9.58 -1.04
N GLN A 104 2.83 10.65 -1.82
CA GLN A 104 1.71 10.85 -2.74
C GLN A 104 1.60 9.74 -3.79
N PHE A 105 2.74 9.25 -4.30
CA PHE A 105 2.77 8.14 -5.25
C PHE A 105 2.13 6.86 -4.67
N LEU A 106 2.43 6.51 -3.42
CA LEU A 106 1.84 5.33 -2.78
C LEU A 106 0.33 5.51 -2.62
N LEU A 107 -0.09 6.65 -2.08
CA LEU A 107 -1.51 6.94 -1.85
C LEU A 107 -2.33 6.89 -3.15
N THR A 108 -1.83 7.53 -4.20
CA THR A 108 -2.47 7.55 -5.52
C THR A 108 -2.50 6.16 -6.14
N THR A 109 -1.41 5.40 -6.06
CA THR A 109 -1.33 4.04 -6.59
C THR A 109 -2.34 3.12 -5.93
N PHE A 110 -2.38 3.04 -4.60
CA PHE A 110 -3.34 2.20 -3.90
C PHE A 110 -4.79 2.60 -4.19
N THR A 111 -5.07 3.91 -4.24
CA THR A 111 -6.41 4.42 -4.55
C THR A 111 -6.87 4.01 -5.95
N GLN A 112 -6.02 4.20 -6.96
CA GLN A 112 -6.34 3.88 -8.35
C GLN A 112 -6.47 2.36 -8.55
N ARG A 113 -5.55 1.58 -7.99
CA ARG A 113 -5.56 0.11 -8.10
C ARG A 113 -6.78 -0.48 -7.41
N HIS A 114 -7.08 -0.06 -6.19
CA HIS A 114 -8.30 -0.47 -5.49
C HIS A 114 -9.54 -0.21 -6.34
N ARG A 115 -9.71 1.03 -6.83
CA ARG A 115 -10.87 1.39 -7.65
C ARG A 115 -10.98 0.52 -8.90
N ARG A 116 -9.87 0.33 -9.61
CA ARG A 116 -9.88 -0.43 -10.87
C ARG A 116 -10.22 -1.90 -10.66
N PHE A 117 -9.65 -2.55 -9.65
CA PHE A 117 -9.97 -3.94 -9.32
C PHE A 117 -11.39 -4.08 -8.78
N ASP A 118 -11.86 -3.14 -7.96
CA ASP A 118 -13.22 -3.17 -7.43
C ASP A 118 -14.28 -3.08 -8.55
N GLU A 119 -14.11 -2.13 -9.46
CA GLU A 119 -14.97 -1.99 -10.64
C GLU A 119 -14.95 -3.25 -11.51
N PHE A 120 -13.74 -3.80 -11.77
CA PHE A 120 -13.57 -4.99 -12.59
C PHE A 120 -14.27 -6.23 -12.00
N PHE A 121 -14.07 -6.52 -10.71
CA PHE A 121 -14.69 -7.69 -10.09
C PHE A 121 -16.21 -7.58 -9.99
N ARG A 122 -16.75 -6.38 -9.76
CA ARG A 122 -18.21 -6.13 -9.81
C ARG A 122 -18.76 -6.38 -11.22
N GLU A 123 -18.06 -5.89 -12.24
CA GLU A 123 -18.45 -6.08 -13.64
C GLU A 123 -18.49 -7.57 -14.01
N LEU A 124 -17.51 -8.37 -13.58
CA LEU A 124 -17.52 -9.82 -13.82
C LEU A 124 -18.76 -10.53 -13.24
N ILE A 125 -19.19 -10.13 -12.04
CA ILE A 125 -20.41 -10.69 -11.44
C ILE A 125 -21.64 -10.31 -12.27
N ASP A 126 -21.72 -9.06 -12.73
CA ASP A 126 -22.82 -8.57 -13.57
C ASP A 126 -22.85 -9.25 -14.95
N LEU A 127 -21.68 -9.45 -15.56
CA LEU A 127 -21.54 -10.15 -16.84
C LEU A 127 -21.92 -11.62 -16.72
N SER A 128 -21.52 -12.28 -15.63
CA SER A 128 -21.92 -13.67 -15.36
C SER A 128 -23.43 -13.82 -15.21
N GLU A 129 -24.11 -12.90 -14.50
CA GLU A 129 -25.57 -12.91 -14.41
C GLU A 129 -26.24 -12.71 -15.77
N LYS A 130 -25.75 -11.75 -16.57
CA LYS A 130 -26.26 -11.51 -17.93
C LYS A 130 -26.06 -12.73 -18.82
N SER A 131 -24.87 -13.33 -18.78
CA SER A 131 -24.53 -14.54 -19.53
C SER A 131 -25.45 -15.70 -19.15
N MET A 132 -25.69 -15.92 -17.85
CA MET A 132 -26.62 -16.93 -17.37
C MET A 132 -28.04 -16.69 -17.88
N ASN A 133 -28.56 -15.47 -17.74
CA ASN A 133 -29.90 -15.11 -18.21
C ASN A 133 -30.05 -15.35 -19.72
N GLN A 134 -29.08 -14.94 -20.53
CA GLN A 134 -29.10 -15.12 -21.99
C GLN A 134 -29.05 -16.60 -22.37
N MET A 135 -28.07 -17.34 -21.82
CA MET A 135 -27.89 -18.76 -22.09
C MET A 135 -29.14 -19.55 -21.68
N PHE A 136 -29.68 -19.31 -20.49
CA PHE A 136 -30.78 -20.11 -19.95
C PHE A 136 -32.11 -19.76 -20.61
N THR A 137 -32.32 -18.50 -20.99
CA THR A 137 -33.49 -18.12 -21.81
C THR A 137 -33.46 -18.85 -23.16
N LYS A 138 -32.28 -18.98 -23.78
CA LYS A 138 -32.13 -19.70 -25.05
C LYS A 138 -32.29 -21.22 -24.90
N THR A 139 -31.76 -21.81 -23.82
CA THR A 139 -31.74 -23.27 -23.61
C THR A 139 -33.05 -23.81 -23.03
N TYR A 140 -33.60 -23.13 -22.01
CA TYR A 140 -34.76 -23.61 -21.24
C TYR A 140 -36.04 -22.80 -21.49
N GLY A 141 -35.94 -21.65 -22.16
CA GLY A 141 -37.09 -20.82 -22.54
C GLY A 141 -37.96 -20.46 -21.34
N ARG A 142 -39.26 -20.76 -21.47
CA ARG A 142 -40.28 -20.39 -20.48
C ARG A 142 -40.07 -21.06 -19.11
N LEU A 143 -39.47 -22.25 -19.07
CA LEU A 143 -39.16 -22.93 -17.80
C LEU A 143 -38.15 -22.13 -16.98
N PHE A 144 -37.19 -21.48 -17.63
CA PHE A 144 -36.27 -20.58 -16.95
C PHE A 144 -36.95 -19.27 -16.54
N THR A 145 -37.67 -18.60 -17.46
CA THR A 145 -38.24 -17.28 -17.15
C THR A 145 -39.24 -17.30 -16.01
N GLN A 146 -39.98 -18.40 -15.83
CA GLN A 146 -40.88 -18.59 -14.68
C GLN A 146 -40.16 -18.82 -13.34
N ASN A 147 -38.86 -19.16 -13.38
CA ASN A 147 -38.05 -19.53 -12.23
C ASN A 147 -36.78 -18.67 -12.08
N ALA A 148 -36.70 -17.58 -12.83
CA ALA A 148 -35.51 -16.74 -12.92
C ALA A 148 -35.08 -16.18 -11.55
N HIS A 149 -36.04 -15.96 -10.64
CA HIS A 149 -35.79 -15.45 -9.29
C HIS A 149 -34.77 -16.28 -8.49
N VAL A 150 -34.78 -17.62 -8.62
CA VAL A 150 -33.82 -18.51 -7.92
C VAL A 150 -32.38 -18.18 -8.32
N PHE A 151 -32.16 -17.87 -9.60
CA PHE A 151 -30.85 -17.56 -10.14
C PHE A 151 -30.46 -16.10 -9.89
N GLN A 152 -31.41 -15.17 -9.97
CA GLN A 152 -31.18 -13.76 -9.65
C GLN A 152 -30.75 -13.58 -8.19
N GLU A 153 -31.40 -14.29 -7.27
CA GLU A 153 -31.08 -14.23 -5.84
C GLU A 153 -29.67 -14.72 -5.54
N LEU A 154 -29.19 -15.76 -6.24
CA LEU A 154 -27.79 -16.19 -6.18
C LEU A 154 -26.84 -15.02 -6.48
N PHE A 155 -27.07 -14.28 -7.57
CA PHE A 155 -26.20 -13.15 -7.93
C PHE A 155 -26.35 -11.95 -6.99
N VAL A 156 -27.53 -11.73 -6.42
CA VAL A 156 -27.70 -10.73 -5.33
C VAL A 156 -26.81 -11.09 -4.15
N GLU A 157 -26.81 -12.34 -3.70
CA GLU A 157 -26.00 -12.79 -2.57
C GLU A 157 -24.50 -12.82 -2.90
N LEU A 158 -24.10 -13.17 -4.14
CA LEU A 158 -22.70 -13.06 -4.58
C LEU A 158 -22.19 -11.61 -4.56
N ARG A 159 -23.00 -10.64 -5.00
CA ARG A 159 -22.66 -9.20 -4.89
C ARG A 159 -22.59 -8.73 -3.45
N ARG A 160 -23.52 -9.19 -2.61
CA ARG A 160 -23.57 -8.88 -1.18
C ARG A 160 -22.33 -9.40 -0.46
N TYR A 161 -21.95 -10.65 -0.75
CA TYR A 161 -20.70 -11.23 -0.27
C TYR A 161 -19.50 -10.38 -0.68
N TYR A 162 -19.36 -10.07 -1.98
CA TYR A 162 -18.23 -9.30 -2.46
C TYR A 162 -18.14 -7.91 -1.82
N SER A 163 -19.28 -7.23 -1.66
CA SER A 163 -19.36 -5.85 -1.13
C SER A 163 -19.11 -5.74 0.38
N GLY A 164 -18.78 -6.84 1.08
CA GLY A 164 -18.45 -6.81 2.50
C GLY A 164 -19.49 -7.44 3.42
N GLY A 165 -20.56 -8.05 2.87
CA GLY A 165 -21.56 -8.74 3.68
C GLY A 165 -20.96 -9.85 4.55
N SER A 166 -21.56 -10.09 5.72
CA SER A 166 -21.20 -11.15 6.66
C SER A 166 -21.73 -12.53 6.25
N VAL A 167 -22.03 -12.71 4.96
CA VAL A 167 -22.65 -13.92 4.43
C VAL A 167 -21.55 -14.95 4.11
N SER A 168 -21.79 -16.23 4.36
CA SER A 168 -20.88 -17.30 3.95
C SER A 168 -21.18 -17.73 2.51
N LEU A 169 -20.16 -17.73 1.63
CA LEU A 169 -20.33 -18.27 0.27
C LEU A 169 -20.75 -19.74 0.26
N SER A 170 -20.32 -20.51 1.27
CA SER A 170 -20.73 -21.91 1.37
C SER A 170 -22.23 -22.05 1.64
N GLU A 171 -22.79 -21.16 2.47
CA GLU A 171 -24.22 -21.14 2.78
C GLU A 171 -25.02 -20.66 1.57
N VAL A 172 -24.60 -19.55 0.93
CA VAL A 172 -25.24 -19.02 -0.30
C VAL A 172 -25.34 -20.08 -1.38
N LEU A 173 -24.25 -20.81 -1.63
CA LEU A 173 -24.26 -21.86 -2.64
C LEU A 173 -25.09 -23.06 -2.19
N SER A 174 -25.03 -23.44 -0.92
CA SER A 174 -25.86 -24.52 -0.38
C SER A 174 -27.35 -24.22 -0.54
N ASP A 175 -27.79 -23.03 -0.13
CA ASP A 175 -29.18 -22.59 -0.23
C ASP A 175 -29.66 -22.52 -1.68
N PHE A 176 -28.81 -22.03 -2.59
CA PHE A 176 -29.08 -22.05 -4.02
C PHE A 176 -29.33 -23.47 -4.53
N TRP A 177 -28.45 -24.42 -4.20
CA TRP A 177 -28.60 -25.81 -4.64
C TRP A 177 -29.84 -26.48 -4.05
N SER A 178 -30.13 -26.26 -2.77
CA SER A 178 -31.33 -26.76 -2.09
C SER A 178 -32.60 -26.33 -2.83
N ARG A 179 -32.76 -25.01 -3.09
CA ARG A 179 -33.90 -24.47 -3.82
C ARG A 179 -33.97 -24.98 -5.26
N LEU A 180 -32.83 -25.14 -5.91
CA LEU A 180 -32.76 -25.66 -7.27
C LEU A 180 -33.19 -27.13 -7.32
N VAL A 181 -32.81 -27.97 -6.35
CA VAL A 181 -33.23 -29.37 -6.27
C VAL A 181 -34.76 -29.45 -6.19
N GLU A 182 -35.38 -28.74 -5.27
CA GLU A 182 -36.84 -28.75 -5.09
C GLU A 182 -37.58 -28.39 -6.40
N ARG A 183 -37.06 -27.37 -7.09
CA ARG A 183 -37.67 -26.88 -8.32
C ARG A 183 -37.47 -27.83 -9.49
N VAL A 184 -36.24 -28.32 -9.70
CA VAL A 184 -35.93 -29.23 -10.81
C VAL A 184 -36.60 -30.59 -10.57
N PHE A 185 -36.64 -31.09 -9.33
CA PHE A 185 -37.31 -32.35 -8.96
C PHE A 185 -38.79 -32.35 -9.36
N SER A 186 -39.49 -31.25 -9.06
CA SER A 186 -40.89 -31.08 -9.45
C SER A 186 -41.07 -31.03 -10.97
N LEU A 187 -40.15 -30.37 -11.69
CA LEU A 187 -40.22 -30.21 -13.14
C LEU A 187 -39.91 -31.51 -13.91
N VAL A 188 -39.01 -32.35 -13.40
CA VAL A 188 -38.67 -33.63 -14.05
C VAL A 188 -39.68 -34.75 -13.72
N ASN A 189 -40.55 -34.55 -12.71
CA ASN A 189 -41.58 -35.50 -12.31
C ASN A 189 -42.99 -34.88 -12.41
N PRO A 190 -43.43 -34.39 -13.57
CA PRO A 190 -44.69 -33.64 -13.71
C PRO A 190 -45.95 -34.49 -13.47
N GLN A 191 -45.81 -35.81 -13.42
CA GLN A 191 -46.90 -36.76 -13.17
C GLN A 191 -47.33 -36.79 -11.70
N TYR A 192 -46.52 -36.21 -10.81
CA TYR A 192 -46.73 -36.22 -9.36
C TYR A 192 -46.92 -34.79 -8.84
N GLN A 193 -47.72 -34.67 -7.78
CA GLN A 193 -47.82 -33.44 -7.00
C GLN A 193 -47.11 -33.67 -5.66
N PHE A 194 -46.07 -32.89 -5.40
CA PHE A 194 -45.30 -32.98 -4.16
C PHE A 194 -45.73 -31.89 -3.19
N SER A 195 -45.87 -32.24 -1.92
CA SER A 195 -46.02 -31.23 -0.85
C SER A 195 -44.70 -30.50 -0.60
N GLU A 196 -44.79 -29.33 0.03
CA GLU A 196 -43.61 -28.57 0.45
C GLU A 196 -42.70 -29.39 1.38
N ASP A 197 -43.29 -30.06 2.39
CA ASP A 197 -42.56 -30.94 3.31
C ASP A 197 -41.80 -32.07 2.58
N TYR A 198 -42.37 -32.62 1.50
CA TYR A 198 -41.71 -33.66 0.72
C TYR A 198 -40.51 -33.09 -0.04
N LEU A 199 -40.66 -31.92 -0.66
CA LEU A 199 -39.58 -31.25 -1.38
C LEU A 199 -38.46 -30.83 -0.43
N GLU A 200 -38.80 -30.31 0.76
CA GLU A 200 -37.82 -30.00 1.81
C GLU A 200 -37.07 -31.26 2.26
N CYS A 201 -37.78 -32.40 2.36
CA CYS A 201 -37.15 -33.69 2.66
C CYS A 201 -36.15 -34.11 1.57
N VAL A 202 -36.52 -33.99 0.29
CA VAL A 202 -35.62 -34.28 -0.85
C VAL A 202 -34.38 -33.38 -0.79
N SER A 203 -34.57 -32.09 -0.51
CA SER A 203 -33.53 -31.08 -0.35
C SER A 203 -32.56 -31.44 0.79
N LYS A 204 -33.09 -31.81 1.96
CA LYS A 204 -32.30 -32.26 3.13
C LYS A 204 -31.48 -33.52 2.86
N HIS A 205 -31.96 -34.41 1.98
CA HIS A 205 -31.26 -35.64 1.59
C HIS A 205 -30.46 -35.51 0.28
N ALA A 206 -30.26 -34.30 -0.23
CA ALA A 206 -29.56 -34.07 -1.49
C ALA A 206 -28.12 -34.59 -1.48
N GLU A 207 -27.45 -34.60 -0.31
CA GLU A 207 -26.09 -35.16 -0.19
C GLU A 207 -26.06 -36.68 -0.46
N GLN A 208 -27.04 -37.45 0.01
CA GLN A 208 -27.11 -38.89 -0.28
C GLN A 208 -27.65 -39.16 -1.69
N LEU A 209 -28.61 -38.35 -2.15
CA LEU A 209 -29.24 -38.53 -3.46
C LEU A 209 -28.32 -38.11 -4.61
N GLN A 210 -27.41 -37.14 -4.39
CA GLN A 210 -26.53 -36.52 -5.39
C GLN A 210 -27.29 -36.16 -6.69
N PRO A 211 -28.40 -35.39 -6.62
CA PRO A 211 -29.25 -35.14 -7.78
C PRO A 211 -28.50 -34.43 -8.93
N PHE A 212 -27.54 -33.59 -8.57
CA PHE A 212 -26.68 -32.84 -9.48
C PHE A 212 -25.26 -33.44 -9.62
N GLY A 213 -25.05 -34.66 -9.15
CA GLY A 213 -23.73 -35.29 -9.12
C GLY A 213 -22.73 -34.45 -8.30
N ASP A 214 -21.48 -34.43 -8.73
CA ASP A 214 -20.38 -33.72 -8.04
C ASP A 214 -20.28 -32.22 -8.39
N VAL A 215 -21.16 -31.73 -9.27
CA VAL A 215 -21.13 -30.36 -9.80
C VAL A 215 -21.25 -29.30 -8.69
N PRO A 216 -22.18 -29.41 -7.72
CA PRO A 216 -22.27 -28.46 -6.61
C PRO A 216 -20.96 -28.32 -5.84
N ARG A 217 -20.28 -29.44 -5.57
CA ARG A 217 -19.00 -29.46 -4.86
C ARG A 217 -17.89 -28.78 -5.65
N ARG A 218 -17.79 -29.09 -6.95
CA ARG A 218 -16.79 -28.49 -7.86
C ARG A 218 -17.00 -26.98 -7.98
N LEU A 219 -18.23 -26.54 -8.22
CA LEU A 219 -18.56 -25.12 -8.33
C LEU A 219 -18.25 -24.38 -7.01
N ARG A 220 -18.62 -24.97 -5.86
CA ARG A 220 -18.33 -24.37 -4.55
C ARG A 220 -16.85 -24.10 -4.35
N VAL A 221 -15.98 -25.06 -4.63
CA VAL A 221 -14.53 -24.88 -4.45
C VAL A 221 -14.00 -23.77 -5.36
N GLN A 222 -14.39 -23.79 -6.64
CA GLN A 222 -13.91 -22.82 -7.63
C GLN A 222 -14.38 -21.39 -7.30
N VAL A 223 -15.70 -21.20 -7.14
CA VAL A 223 -16.30 -19.89 -6.87
C VAL A 223 -15.83 -19.35 -5.53
N SER A 224 -15.79 -20.16 -4.47
CA SER A 224 -15.38 -19.67 -3.15
C SER A 224 -13.95 -19.15 -3.16
N ARG A 225 -13.01 -19.91 -3.73
CA ARG A 225 -11.60 -19.50 -3.77
C ARG A 225 -11.39 -18.22 -4.56
N ALA A 226 -12.04 -18.11 -5.71
CA ALA A 226 -11.95 -16.93 -6.57
C ALA A 226 -12.54 -15.67 -5.91
N PHE A 227 -13.76 -15.76 -5.37
CA PHE A 227 -14.43 -14.63 -4.74
C PHE A 227 -13.74 -14.20 -3.44
N ILE A 228 -13.23 -15.15 -2.64
CA ILE A 228 -12.43 -14.84 -1.44
C ILE A 228 -11.16 -14.08 -1.85
N ALA A 229 -10.42 -14.57 -2.85
CA ALA A 229 -9.19 -13.93 -3.30
C ALA A 229 -9.45 -12.54 -3.90
N ALA A 230 -10.49 -12.38 -4.73
CA ALA A 230 -10.85 -11.11 -5.34
C ALA A 230 -11.24 -10.06 -4.29
N ARG A 231 -12.08 -10.46 -3.32
CA ARG A 231 -12.46 -9.61 -2.17
C ARG A 231 -11.22 -9.25 -1.34
N ALA A 232 -10.37 -10.21 -1.02
CA ALA A 232 -9.16 -9.98 -0.23
C ALA A 232 -8.20 -9.01 -0.90
N LEU A 233 -7.98 -9.12 -2.22
CA LEU A 233 -7.14 -8.19 -2.97
C LEU A 233 -7.72 -6.77 -2.93
N SER A 234 -9.01 -6.62 -3.24
CA SER A 234 -9.68 -5.32 -3.25
C SER A 234 -9.63 -4.65 -1.86
N GLN A 235 -10.05 -5.38 -0.81
CA GLN A 235 -10.02 -4.89 0.57
C GLN A 235 -8.59 -4.60 1.07
N GLY A 236 -7.64 -5.44 0.68
CA GLY A 236 -6.23 -5.24 0.97
C GLY A 236 -5.73 -3.93 0.35
N LEU A 237 -5.99 -3.66 -0.93
CA LEU A 237 -5.61 -2.39 -1.56
C LEU A 237 -6.27 -1.17 -0.88
N ALA A 238 -7.54 -1.26 -0.48
CA ALA A 238 -8.20 -0.21 0.29
C ALA A 238 -7.53 0.00 1.66
N THR A 239 -7.15 -1.07 2.34
CA THR A 239 -6.47 -1.04 3.63
C THR A 239 -5.07 -0.43 3.49
N GLY A 240 -4.33 -0.79 2.43
CA GLY A 240 -3.02 -0.21 2.12
C GLY A 240 -3.10 1.31 1.91
N ARG A 241 -4.11 1.80 1.17
CA ARG A 241 -4.41 3.23 1.06
C ARG A 241 -4.61 3.87 2.43
N ASP A 242 -5.42 3.26 3.28
CA ASP A 242 -5.77 3.81 4.60
C ASP A 242 -4.58 3.81 5.57
N ILE A 243 -3.72 2.79 5.50
CA ILE A 243 -2.45 2.74 6.23
C ILE A 243 -1.54 3.89 5.79
N VAL A 244 -1.31 4.06 4.49
CA VAL A 244 -0.47 5.14 3.95
C VAL A 244 -1.04 6.50 4.38
N ASN A 245 -2.33 6.74 4.20
CA ASN A 245 -2.99 8.00 4.58
C ASN A 245 -2.91 8.32 6.09
N LYS A 246 -2.80 7.30 6.94
CA LYS A 246 -2.58 7.49 8.39
C LYS A 246 -1.11 7.70 8.70
N ALA A 247 -0.21 6.92 8.09
CA ALA A 247 1.23 7.00 8.31
C ALA A 247 1.83 8.36 7.92
N THR A 248 1.22 9.04 6.94
CA THR A 248 1.64 10.36 6.45
C THR A 248 1.16 11.51 7.33
N LYS A 249 0.17 11.29 8.20
CA LYS A 249 -0.32 12.27 9.17
C LYS A 249 0.52 12.24 10.44
N LEU A 250 1.79 12.62 10.31
CA LEU A 250 2.73 12.69 11.42
C LEU A 250 2.79 14.09 12.03
N THR A 251 3.33 14.15 13.24
CA THR A 251 3.68 15.41 13.93
C THR A 251 5.16 15.34 14.26
N ALA A 252 5.88 16.45 14.10
CA ALA A 252 7.28 16.51 14.47
C ALA A 252 7.38 16.86 15.96
N ASP A 253 7.99 15.98 16.75
CA ASP A 253 8.23 16.28 18.15
C ASP A 253 9.37 17.31 18.32
N SER A 254 9.57 17.79 19.56
CA SER A 254 10.55 18.82 19.85
C SER A 254 12.01 18.39 19.54
N GLU A 255 12.33 17.10 19.59
CA GLU A 255 13.66 16.58 19.30
C GLU A 255 13.89 16.52 17.78
N CYS A 256 12.87 16.10 17.02
CA CYS A 256 12.86 16.15 15.57
C CYS A 256 13.02 17.58 15.08
N VAL A 257 12.21 18.54 15.56
CA VAL A 257 12.32 19.95 15.19
C VAL A 257 13.70 20.52 15.51
N ARG A 258 14.30 20.14 16.65
CA ARG A 258 15.68 20.53 16.97
C ARG A 258 16.68 19.97 15.95
N GLY A 259 16.55 18.70 15.56
CA GLY A 259 17.38 18.07 14.54
C GLY A 259 17.24 18.76 13.17
N LEU A 260 16.00 18.99 12.73
CA LEU A 260 15.67 19.65 11.47
C LEU A 260 16.21 21.09 11.43
N MET A 261 16.00 21.86 12.50
CA MET A 261 16.51 23.23 12.63
C MET A 261 18.04 23.27 12.54
N ARG A 262 18.72 22.38 13.29
CA ARG A 262 20.18 22.24 13.26
C ARG A 262 20.72 21.91 11.88
N GLN A 263 20.02 21.04 11.16
CA GLN A 263 20.43 20.57 9.85
C GLN A 263 20.18 21.59 8.73
N TRP A 264 19.02 22.25 8.71
CA TRP A 264 18.58 23.07 7.57
C TRP A 264 18.80 24.57 7.75
N TYR A 265 18.67 25.10 8.97
CA TYR A 265 18.60 26.55 9.18
C TYR A 265 19.64 27.12 10.14
N CYS A 266 20.28 26.30 10.99
CA CYS A 266 21.43 26.80 11.74
C CYS A 266 22.61 27.25 10.86
N PRO A 267 22.90 26.68 9.67
CA PRO A 267 23.89 27.26 8.77
C PRO A 267 23.55 28.68 8.32
N LEU A 268 22.26 28.95 8.04
CA LEU A 268 21.76 30.29 7.75
C LEU A 268 21.99 31.24 8.93
N CYS A 269 21.71 30.79 10.16
CA CYS A 269 21.98 31.58 11.36
C CYS A 269 23.48 31.81 11.61
N ARG A 270 24.37 30.93 11.14
CA ARG A 270 25.83 31.13 11.24
C ARG A 270 26.42 32.01 10.13
N GLY A 271 25.59 32.57 9.24
CA GLY A 271 26.05 33.36 8.10
C GLY A 271 26.58 32.51 6.93
N MET A 272 26.17 31.25 6.84
CA MET A 272 26.57 30.31 5.79
C MET A 272 25.33 29.71 5.09
N PRO A 273 24.54 30.52 4.36
CA PRO A 273 23.28 30.07 3.76
C PRO A 273 23.45 28.99 2.68
N SER A 274 24.62 28.89 2.04
CA SER A 274 24.89 27.92 0.98
C SER A 274 25.36 26.55 1.50
N LEU A 275 25.65 26.42 2.80
CA LEU A 275 26.16 25.18 3.37
C LEU A 275 25.06 24.13 3.45
N ARG A 276 25.29 22.99 2.81
CA ARG A 276 24.38 21.84 2.85
C ARG A 276 24.74 20.89 4.00
N PRO A 277 23.75 20.19 4.58
CA PRO A 277 24.02 19.21 5.61
C PRO A 277 24.77 17.99 5.04
N CYS A 278 25.62 17.39 5.86
CA CYS A 278 26.27 16.12 5.53
C CYS A 278 25.23 15.02 5.36
N HIS A 279 25.51 14.05 4.48
CA HIS A 279 24.60 12.94 4.22
C HIS A 279 24.27 12.13 5.48
N SER A 280 25.27 11.83 6.33
CA SER A 280 25.07 11.10 7.58
C SER A 280 24.22 11.86 8.60
N LEU A 281 24.42 13.18 8.72
CA LEU A 281 23.58 14.03 9.58
C LEU A 281 22.14 14.01 9.09
N CYS A 282 21.93 14.17 7.77
CA CYS A 282 20.63 14.07 7.14
C CYS A 282 19.92 12.76 7.48
N LEU A 283 20.58 11.62 7.23
CA LEU A 283 20.00 10.32 7.52
C LEU A 283 19.67 10.13 9.00
N ASN A 284 20.54 10.58 9.91
CA ASN A 284 20.31 10.40 11.35
C ASN A 284 19.12 11.22 11.85
N VAL A 285 19.00 12.48 11.41
CA VAL A 285 17.86 13.34 11.76
C VAL A 285 16.57 12.76 11.17
N MET A 286 16.57 12.39 9.89
CA MET A 286 15.38 11.85 9.24
C MET A 286 14.94 10.51 9.87
N LYS A 287 15.87 9.62 10.22
CA LYS A 287 15.57 8.38 10.95
C LYS A 287 14.97 8.63 12.33
N GLY A 288 15.48 9.62 13.06
CA GLY A 288 14.91 10.01 14.35
C GLY A 288 13.49 10.55 14.20
N CYS A 289 13.27 11.45 13.24
CA CYS A 289 11.96 12.03 12.95
C CYS A 289 10.93 11.02 12.45
N LEU A 290 11.36 9.97 11.75
CA LEU A 290 10.51 8.94 11.13
C LEU A 290 10.57 7.60 11.87
N ALA A 291 11.01 7.58 13.13
CA ALA A 291 11.19 6.33 13.88
C ALA A 291 9.90 5.49 13.94
N ASN A 292 8.77 6.11 14.28
CA ASN A 292 7.46 5.44 14.35
C ASN A 292 7.01 4.90 12.98
N GLN A 293 7.31 5.60 11.89
CA GLN A 293 7.05 5.11 10.53
C GLN A 293 7.99 3.96 10.17
N GLY A 294 9.23 4.01 10.64
CA GLY A 294 10.21 2.93 10.48
C GLY A 294 9.77 1.62 11.12
N ASP A 295 9.04 1.66 12.24
CA ASP A 295 8.49 0.46 12.89
C ASP A 295 7.48 -0.30 12.02
N LEU A 296 6.87 0.37 11.04
CA LEU A 296 5.93 -0.26 10.09
C LEU A 296 6.64 -1.07 9.00
N ASP A 297 7.95 -0.92 8.80
CA ASP A 297 8.66 -1.48 7.64
C ASP A 297 8.46 -3.00 7.50
N THR A 298 8.62 -3.76 8.59
CA THR A 298 8.48 -5.22 8.54
C THR A 298 7.06 -5.65 8.19
N GLU A 299 6.06 -5.11 8.89
CA GLU A 299 4.65 -5.47 8.65
C GLU A 299 4.14 -4.96 7.30
N TRP A 300 4.64 -3.81 6.84
CA TRP A 300 4.34 -3.29 5.52
C TRP A 300 4.85 -4.22 4.43
N ASN A 301 6.10 -4.69 4.51
CA ASN A 301 6.65 -5.63 3.55
C ASN A 301 5.88 -6.97 3.56
N ASN A 302 5.57 -7.51 4.74
CA ASN A 302 4.73 -8.71 4.87
C ASN A 302 3.35 -8.52 4.23
N PHE A 303 2.74 -7.35 4.40
CA PHE A 303 1.45 -7.00 3.80
C PHE A 303 1.54 -6.91 2.27
N ILE A 304 2.59 -6.29 1.71
CA ILE A 304 2.80 -6.22 0.26
C ILE A 304 3.02 -7.63 -0.32
N ASP A 305 3.81 -8.47 0.33
CA ASP A 305 4.05 -9.85 -0.09
C ASP A 305 2.76 -10.67 -0.09
N ALA A 306 1.91 -10.49 0.92
CA ALA A 306 0.59 -11.13 0.98
C ALA A 306 -0.34 -10.66 -0.15
N LEU A 307 -0.37 -9.36 -0.44
CA LEU A 307 -1.13 -8.83 -1.58
C LEU A 307 -0.64 -9.43 -2.91
N TYR A 308 0.68 -9.51 -3.07
CA TYR A 308 1.28 -10.09 -4.27
C TYR A 308 0.89 -11.55 -4.45
N GLN A 309 0.99 -12.36 -3.39
CA GLN A 309 0.56 -13.76 -3.41
C GLN A 309 -0.91 -13.92 -3.79
N VAL A 310 -1.80 -13.06 -3.27
CA VAL A 310 -3.22 -13.10 -3.65
C VAL A 310 -3.39 -12.78 -5.13
N SER A 311 -2.63 -11.81 -5.67
CA SER A 311 -2.67 -11.48 -7.10
C SER A 311 -2.21 -12.64 -7.99
N GLU A 312 -1.13 -13.35 -7.62
CA GLU A 312 -0.68 -14.55 -8.37
C GLU A 312 -1.74 -15.65 -8.35
N LYS A 313 -2.46 -15.83 -7.23
CA LYS A 313 -3.56 -16.81 -7.18
C LYS A 313 -4.71 -16.44 -8.11
N LEU A 314 -5.02 -15.15 -8.23
CA LEU A 314 -6.05 -14.63 -9.15
C LEU A 314 -5.63 -14.75 -10.61
N GLU A 315 -4.35 -14.68 -10.93
CA GLU A 315 -3.86 -14.93 -12.29
C GLU A 315 -3.89 -16.42 -12.66
N GLY A 316 -3.73 -17.31 -11.67
CA GLY A 316 -3.72 -18.76 -11.86
C GLY A 316 -4.96 -19.48 -11.35
N PRO A 317 -4.83 -20.28 -10.26
CA PRO A 317 -5.84 -21.27 -9.88
C PRO A 317 -7.17 -20.70 -9.38
N PHE A 318 -7.20 -19.44 -8.93
CA PHE A 318 -8.38 -18.78 -8.37
C PHE A 318 -8.89 -17.65 -9.28
N ASN A 319 -8.68 -17.77 -10.59
CA ASN A 319 -9.08 -16.78 -11.55
C ASN A 319 -10.59 -16.48 -11.47
N MET A 320 -10.90 -15.23 -11.15
CA MET A 320 -12.25 -14.74 -10.92
C MET A 320 -13.11 -14.69 -12.18
N GLU A 321 -12.52 -14.32 -13.31
CA GLU A 321 -13.20 -14.28 -14.61
C GLU A 321 -13.65 -15.70 -15.00
N LEU A 322 -12.72 -16.67 -14.98
CA LEU A 322 -13.02 -18.06 -15.26
C LEU A 322 -14.04 -18.67 -14.27
N ALA A 323 -13.94 -18.31 -12.99
CA ALA A 323 -14.89 -18.77 -11.99
C ALA A 323 -16.29 -18.20 -12.24
N ALA A 324 -16.41 -16.90 -12.47
CA ALA A 324 -17.68 -16.22 -12.75
C ALA A 324 -18.33 -16.74 -14.04
N ASP A 325 -17.56 -16.89 -15.12
CA ASP A 325 -18.09 -17.40 -16.40
C ASP A 325 -18.53 -18.86 -16.31
N SER A 326 -17.88 -19.67 -15.46
CA SER A 326 -18.23 -21.08 -15.30
C SER A 326 -19.57 -21.33 -14.60
N ILE A 327 -20.12 -20.34 -13.88
CA ILE A 327 -21.33 -20.51 -13.06
C ILE A 327 -22.50 -21.00 -13.92
N SER A 328 -22.81 -20.30 -15.02
CA SER A 328 -23.94 -20.65 -15.89
C SER A 328 -23.79 -22.05 -16.49
N VAL A 329 -22.60 -22.38 -16.97
CA VAL A 329 -22.29 -23.69 -17.56
C VAL A 329 -22.45 -24.81 -16.53
N LYS A 330 -21.90 -24.63 -15.32
CA LYS A 330 -21.97 -25.63 -14.26
C LYS A 330 -23.39 -25.82 -13.74
N VAL A 331 -24.16 -24.75 -13.58
CA VAL A 331 -25.57 -24.88 -13.21
C VAL A 331 -26.36 -25.61 -14.29
N SER A 332 -26.06 -25.35 -15.57
CA SER A 332 -26.69 -26.08 -16.68
C SER A 332 -26.30 -27.56 -16.68
N GLU A 333 -25.02 -27.89 -16.46
CA GLU A 333 -24.52 -29.28 -16.31
C GLU A 333 -25.26 -30.02 -15.18
N ALA A 334 -25.45 -29.36 -14.04
CA ALA A 334 -26.21 -29.90 -12.90
C ALA A 334 -27.67 -30.21 -13.27
N ILE A 335 -28.38 -29.25 -13.90
CA ILE A 335 -29.77 -29.45 -14.34
C ILE A 335 -29.86 -30.63 -15.31
N MET A 336 -28.96 -30.70 -16.29
CA MET A 336 -28.92 -31.81 -17.25
C MET A 336 -28.67 -33.16 -16.56
N HIS A 337 -27.73 -33.22 -15.62
CA HIS A 337 -27.44 -34.44 -14.87
C HIS A 337 -28.70 -34.99 -14.16
N MET A 338 -29.48 -34.11 -13.53
CA MET A 338 -30.72 -34.50 -12.87
C MET A 338 -31.80 -34.95 -13.85
N GLN A 339 -31.89 -34.30 -15.02
CA GLN A 339 -32.83 -34.69 -16.08
C GLN A 339 -32.53 -36.10 -16.60
N GLU A 340 -31.26 -36.38 -16.91
CA GLU A 340 -30.79 -37.68 -17.41
C GLU A 340 -30.95 -38.80 -16.37
N ASN A 341 -30.80 -38.49 -15.09
CA ASN A 341 -30.86 -39.48 -13.99
C ASN A 341 -32.19 -39.44 -13.20
N SER A 342 -33.21 -38.75 -13.72
CA SER A 342 -34.48 -38.47 -13.03
C SER A 342 -35.13 -39.72 -12.43
N VAL A 343 -35.26 -40.81 -13.20
CA VAL A 343 -35.87 -42.06 -12.74
C VAL A 343 -35.12 -42.66 -11.55
N SER A 344 -33.79 -42.69 -11.61
CA SER A 344 -32.97 -43.24 -10.52
C SER A 344 -33.06 -42.37 -9.27
N ILE A 345 -33.08 -41.04 -9.43
CA ILE A 345 -33.16 -40.10 -8.31
C ILE A 345 -34.54 -40.19 -7.65
N SER A 346 -35.62 -40.18 -8.43
CA SER A 346 -36.98 -40.33 -7.92
C SER A 346 -37.17 -41.65 -7.17
N THR A 347 -36.64 -42.76 -7.69
CA THR A 347 -36.73 -44.07 -7.02
C THR A 347 -36.01 -44.09 -5.67
N LYS A 348 -34.87 -43.39 -5.56
CA LYS A 348 -34.13 -43.27 -4.30
C LYS A 348 -34.83 -42.34 -3.33
N ALA A 349 -35.42 -41.25 -3.81
CA ALA A 349 -36.15 -40.28 -2.99
C ALA A 349 -37.46 -40.82 -2.41
N SER A 350 -38.05 -41.84 -3.04
CA SER A 350 -39.26 -42.52 -2.56
C SER A 350 -39.01 -43.65 -1.56
N ARG A 351 -37.75 -43.93 -1.22
CA ARG A 351 -37.35 -44.89 -0.18
C ARG A 351 -36.93 -44.14 1.08
#